data_AF-A0A7W9GFM1-F1
#
_entry.id   AF-A0A7W9GFM1-F1
#
_cell.length_a   1.000
_cell.length_b   1.000
_cell.length_c   1.000
_cell.angle_alpha   90.00
_cell.angle_beta   90.00
_cell.angle_gamma   90.00
#
_symmetry.space_group_name_H-M   'P 1'
#
loop_
_entity.id
_entity.type
_entity.pdbx_description
1 polymer ?
#
loop_
_entity_poly.entity_id
_entity_poly.type
_entity_poly.pdbx_seq_one_letter_code
_entity_poly.pdbx_strand_id
1 'polypeptide(L)'
;MSGTESAVAGPVVHIVDDDHDLRRSLVFLFESVGVQALTYPDAATFLAEYDAAEAEATLRSARAYFYEAAEEAWETLVAGGLVSDEQNAHLRLSAAHLARTASEVVHKVVSLSGTAAIYQDHPLPALLGDALVPQEHAFLSPAMYDAAGAVLMGLPPTVPAFR
;
A
#
# COMPACT_ATOMS: atom_id res chain seq x y z
N MET A 1 33.63 -11.90 -23.64
CA MET A 1 32.28 -11.42 -23.32
C MET A 1 31.54 -12.58 -22.67
N SER A 2 31.59 -12.68 -21.34
CA SER A 2 30.75 -13.62 -20.58
C SER A 2 29.66 -12.77 -19.95
N GLY A 3 28.46 -12.85 -20.53
CA GLY A 3 27.28 -12.22 -19.98
C GLY A 3 26.82 -13.03 -18.79
N THR A 4 26.74 -12.39 -17.62
CA THR A 4 25.99 -12.88 -16.47
C THR A 4 24.51 -12.83 -16.83
N GLU A 5 23.92 -13.97 -17.16
CA GLU A 5 22.46 -14.14 -17.21
C GLU A 5 21.89 -13.76 -15.84
N SER A 6 21.05 -12.73 -15.83
CA SER A 6 20.21 -12.39 -14.68
C SER A 6 19.20 -13.53 -14.50
N ALA A 7 19.41 -14.35 -13.48
CA ALA A 7 18.49 -15.43 -13.12
C ALA A 7 17.09 -14.86 -12.87
N VAL A 8 16.14 -15.20 -13.75
CA VAL A 8 14.72 -14.94 -13.52
C VAL A 8 14.31 -15.78 -12.31
N ALA A 9 13.85 -15.13 -11.24
CA ALA A 9 13.37 -15.82 -10.04
C ALA A 9 12.24 -16.80 -10.44
N GLY A 10 12.46 -18.09 -10.21
CA GLY A 10 11.50 -19.14 -10.53
C GLY A 10 10.20 -19.02 -9.72
N PRO A 11 9.11 -19.69 -10.13
CA PRO A 11 7.86 -19.68 -9.40
C PRO A 11 8.05 -20.27 -7.99
N VAL A 12 7.51 -19.57 -6.98
CA VAL A 12 7.52 -19.96 -5.56
C VAL A 12 6.11 -20.41 -5.15
N VAL A 13 6.01 -21.52 -4.43
CA VAL A 13 4.77 -22.03 -3.83
C VAL A 13 4.80 -21.81 -2.31
N HIS A 14 3.79 -21.15 -1.75
CA HIS A 14 3.64 -20.99 -0.30
C HIS A 14 2.71 -22.07 0.26
N ILE A 15 3.19 -22.81 1.26
CA ILE A 15 2.47 -23.91 1.92
C ILE A 15 2.14 -23.49 3.34
N VAL A 16 0.84 -23.35 3.63
CA VAL A 16 0.31 -22.94 4.94
C VAL A 16 -0.46 -24.11 5.52
N ASP A 17 0.09 -24.74 6.56
CA ASP A 17 -0.48 -25.94 7.17
C ASP A 17 0.05 -26.06 8.60
N ASP A 18 -0.72 -26.55 9.56
CA ASP A 18 -0.25 -26.72 10.95
C ASP A 18 0.55 -28.02 11.15
N ASP A 19 0.37 -29.02 10.27
CA ASP A 19 1.09 -30.29 10.31
C ASP A 19 2.51 -30.17 9.72
N HIS A 20 3.51 -30.31 10.60
CA HIS A 20 4.92 -30.22 10.24
C HIS A 20 5.37 -31.30 9.24
N ASP A 21 4.87 -32.54 9.38
CA ASP A 21 5.25 -33.65 8.51
C ASP A 21 4.65 -33.49 7.12
N LEU A 22 3.43 -32.94 7.03
CA LEU A 22 2.80 -32.60 5.76
C LEU A 22 3.54 -31.47 5.04
N ARG A 23 3.86 -30.36 5.74
CA ARG A 23 4.68 -29.27 5.17
C ARG A 23 6.01 -29.79 4.63
N ARG A 24 6.72 -30.62 5.41
CA ARG A 24 8.00 -31.21 4.98
C ARG A 24 7.86 -32.12 3.76
N SER A 25 6.79 -32.90 3.70
CA SER A 25 6.53 -33.80 2.57
C SER A 25 6.20 -33.03 1.29
N LEU A 26 5.43 -31.94 1.40
CA LEU A 26 5.10 -31.07 0.27
C LEU A 26 6.31 -30.28 -0.23
N VAL A 27 7.16 -29.77 0.67
CA VAL A 27 8.45 -29.14 0.27
C VAL A 27 9.28 -30.11 -0.55
N PHE A 28 9.48 -31.33 -0.06
CA PHE A 28 10.23 -32.36 -0.79
C PHE A 28 9.64 -32.63 -2.18
N LEU A 29 8.30 -32.72 -2.27
CA LEU A 29 7.61 -32.93 -3.54
C LEU A 29 7.87 -31.79 -4.54
N PHE A 30 7.67 -30.53 -4.13
CA PHE A 30 7.84 -29.38 -5.01
C PHE A 30 9.30 -29.15 -5.41
N GLU A 31 10.22 -29.28 -4.47
CA GLU A 31 11.65 -29.16 -4.77
C GLU A 31 12.14 -30.25 -5.72
N SER A 32 11.58 -31.47 -5.65
CA SER A 32 11.93 -32.57 -6.56
C SER A 32 11.58 -32.29 -8.04
N VAL A 33 10.62 -31.41 -8.30
CA VAL A 33 10.23 -30.96 -9.64
C VAL A 33 10.79 -29.57 -9.99
N GLY A 34 11.74 -29.06 -9.19
CA GLY A 34 12.41 -27.78 -9.44
C GLY A 34 11.58 -26.55 -9.11
N VAL A 35 10.54 -26.67 -8.27
CA VAL A 35 9.72 -25.57 -7.80
C VAL A 35 10.13 -25.21 -6.37
N GLN A 36 10.41 -23.94 -6.12
CA GLN A 36 10.75 -23.48 -4.78
C GLN A 36 9.50 -23.46 -3.89
N ALA A 37 9.63 -23.93 -2.65
CA ALA A 37 8.54 -23.92 -1.68
C ALA A 37 8.95 -23.17 -0.40
N LEU A 38 8.05 -22.33 0.11
CA LEU A 38 8.14 -21.69 1.43
C LEU A 38 7.03 -22.21 2.32
N THR A 39 7.29 -22.42 3.60
CA THR A 39 6.34 -23.06 4.51
C THR A 39 6.05 -22.22 5.73
N TYR A 40 4.79 -22.22 6.14
CA TYR A 40 4.31 -21.45 7.27
C TYR A 40 3.45 -22.36 8.16
N PRO A 41 3.69 -22.39 9.49
CA PRO A 41 2.97 -23.25 10.42
C PRO A 41 1.51 -22.83 10.64
N ASP A 42 1.15 -21.60 10.25
CA ASP A 42 -0.19 -21.07 10.35
C ASP A 42 -0.36 -19.90 9.38
N ALA A 43 -1.62 -19.51 9.15
CA ALA A 43 -1.95 -18.36 8.32
C ALA A 43 -1.34 -17.07 8.87
N ALA A 44 -1.21 -16.92 10.19
CA ALA A 44 -0.65 -15.71 10.79
C ALA A 44 0.82 -15.50 10.37
N THR A 45 1.64 -16.55 10.37
CA THR A 45 3.05 -16.50 9.98
C THR A 45 3.21 -16.27 8.48
N PHE A 46 2.34 -16.87 7.66
CA PHE A 46 2.31 -16.63 6.21
C PHE A 46 1.97 -15.18 5.88
N LEU A 47 0.86 -14.68 6.46
CA LEU A 47 0.39 -13.34 6.20
C LEU A 47 1.33 -12.29 6.84
N ALA A 48 1.99 -12.60 7.96
CA ALA A 48 3.02 -11.73 8.54
C ALA A 48 4.21 -11.52 7.59
N GLU A 49 4.54 -12.48 6.74
CA GLU A 49 5.64 -12.34 5.77
C GLU A 49 5.16 -11.73 4.46
N TYR A 50 4.09 -12.27 3.87
CA TYR A 50 3.63 -11.89 2.53
C TYR A 50 2.81 -10.59 2.55
N ASP A 51 1.81 -10.52 3.44
CA ASP A 51 0.88 -9.40 3.47
C ASP A 51 1.49 -8.16 4.12
N ALA A 52 2.46 -8.32 5.03
CA ALA A 52 3.22 -7.19 5.56
C ALA A 52 4.12 -6.54 4.49
N ALA A 53 4.72 -7.34 3.60
CA ALA A 53 5.53 -6.83 2.50
C ALA A 53 4.66 -6.05 1.50
N GLU A 54 3.48 -6.56 1.16
CA GLU A 54 2.52 -5.84 0.30
C GLU A 54 2.02 -4.55 0.97
N ALA A 55 1.68 -4.59 2.26
CA ALA A 55 1.24 -3.42 3.02
C ALA A 55 2.33 -2.34 3.06
N GLU A 56 3.59 -2.73 3.26
CA GLU A 56 4.73 -1.81 3.22
C GLU A 56 4.93 -1.19 1.84
N ALA A 57 4.91 -2.00 0.77
CA ALA A 57 5.03 -1.50 -0.60
C ALA A 57 3.90 -0.51 -0.95
N THR A 58 2.68 -0.83 -0.52
CA THR A 58 1.48 0.00 -0.72
C THR A 58 1.62 1.35 0.00
N LEU A 59 1.97 1.35 1.29
CA LEU A 59 2.17 2.57 2.05
C LEU A 59 3.32 3.42 1.48
N ARG A 60 4.46 2.78 1.14
CA ARG A 60 5.60 3.48 0.55
C ARG A 60 5.26 4.13 -0.78
N SER A 61 4.48 3.47 -1.63
CA SER A 61 4.09 4.00 -2.94
C SER A 61 3.16 5.20 -2.81
N ALA A 62 2.13 5.12 -1.96
CA ALA A 62 1.23 6.24 -1.71
C ALA A 62 1.97 7.44 -1.08
N ARG A 63 2.91 7.15 -0.17
CA ARG A 63 3.75 8.18 0.45
C ARG A 63 4.69 8.84 -0.57
N ALA A 64 5.31 8.06 -1.47
CA ALA A 64 6.16 8.59 -2.52
C ALA A 64 5.38 9.56 -3.41
N TYR A 65 4.20 9.15 -3.90
CA TYR A 65 3.36 10.00 -4.74
C TYR A 65 2.97 11.33 -4.05
N PHE A 66 2.63 11.28 -2.75
CA PHE A 66 2.32 12.50 -1.97
C PHE A 66 3.49 13.49 -1.91
N TYR A 67 4.70 12.99 -1.61
CA TYR A 67 5.88 13.86 -1.54
C TYR A 67 6.35 14.32 -2.93
N GLU A 68 6.25 13.47 -3.95
CA GLU A 68 6.59 13.82 -5.34
C GLU A 68 5.70 14.95 -5.85
N ALA A 69 4.38 14.85 -5.71
CA ALA A 69 3.46 15.90 -6.12
C ALA A 69 3.70 17.23 -5.35
N ALA A 70 4.09 17.14 -4.08
CA ALA A 70 4.45 18.31 -3.27
C ALA A 70 5.76 18.96 -3.75
N GLU A 71 6.77 18.16 -4.06
CA GLU A 71 8.06 18.64 -4.56
C GLU A 71 7.91 19.30 -5.94
N GLU A 72 7.19 18.69 -6.88
CA GLU A 72 6.96 19.27 -8.22
C GLU A 72 6.29 20.66 -8.16
N ALA A 73 5.28 20.80 -7.30
CA ALA A 73 4.62 22.07 -7.06
C ALA A 73 5.57 23.08 -6.40
N TRP A 74 6.39 22.63 -5.45
CA TRP A 74 7.38 23.44 -4.77
C TRP A 74 8.47 23.95 -5.72
N GLU A 75 9.05 23.08 -6.55
CA GLU A 75 10.06 23.42 -7.55
C GLU A 75 9.55 24.50 -8.52
N THR A 76 8.28 24.39 -8.93
CA THR A 76 7.62 25.38 -9.79
C THR A 76 7.57 26.76 -9.13
N LEU A 77 7.19 26.81 -7.86
CA LEU A 77 7.13 28.06 -7.09
C LEU A 77 8.52 28.67 -6.89
N VAL A 78 9.53 27.85 -6.56
CA VAL A 78 10.91 28.30 -6.38
C VAL A 78 11.52 28.85 -7.68
N ALA A 79 11.12 28.30 -8.83
CA ALA A 79 11.48 28.81 -10.15
C ALA A 79 10.78 30.13 -10.53
N GLY A 80 9.88 30.66 -9.68
CA GLY A 80 9.10 31.87 -9.92
C GLY A 80 7.84 31.64 -10.77
N GLY A 81 7.44 30.38 -10.97
CA GLY A 81 6.20 30.00 -11.63
C GLY A 81 4.99 30.07 -10.70
N LEU A 82 3.83 29.73 -11.26
CA LEU A 82 2.59 29.50 -10.52
C LEU A 82 2.24 28.01 -10.62
N VAL A 83 1.72 27.43 -9.54
CA VAL A 83 1.22 26.06 -9.52
C VAL A 83 0.08 25.94 -10.54
N SER A 84 0.21 25.01 -11.48
CA SER A 84 -0.81 24.75 -12.49
C SER A 84 -2.04 24.05 -11.90
N ASP A 85 -3.17 24.09 -12.63
CA ASP A 85 -4.36 23.33 -12.23
C ASP A 85 -4.09 21.81 -12.16
N GLU A 86 -3.22 21.30 -13.04
CA GLU A 86 -2.80 19.89 -13.07
C GLU A 86 -1.98 19.53 -11.84
N GLN A 87 -1.00 20.37 -11.46
CA GLN A 87 -0.23 20.18 -10.23
C GLN A 87 -1.11 20.26 -8.98
N ASN A 88 -2.07 21.19 -8.96
CA ASN A 88 -3.07 21.28 -7.89
C ASN A 88 -3.93 20.00 -7.82
N ALA A 89 -4.33 19.44 -8.96
CA ALA A 89 -5.05 18.18 -9.02
C ALA A 89 -4.22 17.01 -8.46
N HIS A 90 -2.93 16.91 -8.80
CA HIS A 90 -2.03 15.90 -8.25
C HIS A 90 -1.79 16.07 -6.74
N LEU A 91 -1.65 17.29 -6.24
CA LEU A 91 -1.56 17.57 -4.80
C LEU A 91 -2.78 17.04 -4.04
N ARG A 92 -3.99 17.32 -4.54
CA ARG A 92 -5.24 16.89 -3.88
C ARG A 92 -5.45 15.39 -4.01
N LEU A 93 -5.21 14.84 -5.20
CA LEU A 93 -5.35 13.41 -5.47
C LEU A 93 -4.39 12.58 -4.63
N SER A 94 -3.12 12.99 -4.54
CA SER A 94 -2.12 12.28 -3.75
C SER A 94 -2.42 12.32 -2.26
N ALA A 95 -2.91 13.45 -1.73
CA ALA A 95 -3.30 13.57 -0.33
C ALA A 95 -4.50 12.66 0.02
N ALA A 96 -5.56 12.70 -0.80
CA ALA A 96 -6.72 11.83 -0.62
C ALA A 96 -6.34 10.34 -0.74
N HIS A 97 -5.47 10.01 -1.70
CA HIS A 97 -4.96 8.65 -1.88
C HIS A 97 -4.14 8.18 -0.69
N LEU A 98 -3.20 9.00 -0.19
CA LEU A 98 -2.40 8.65 0.97
C LEU A 98 -3.27 8.40 2.21
N ALA A 99 -4.25 9.26 2.49
CA ALA A 99 -5.13 9.10 3.65
C ALA A 99 -5.90 7.77 3.60
N ARG A 100 -6.52 7.47 2.46
CA ARG A 100 -7.26 6.22 2.24
C ARG A 100 -6.34 4.99 2.32
N THR A 101 -5.22 5.03 1.61
CA THR A 101 -4.29 3.89 1.56
C THR A 101 -3.65 3.62 2.92
N ALA A 102 -3.33 4.65 3.70
CA ALA A 102 -2.82 4.46 5.06
C ALA A 102 -3.85 3.76 5.96
N SER A 103 -5.13 4.15 5.86
CA SER A 103 -6.24 3.50 6.58
C SER A 103 -6.40 2.03 6.19
N GLU A 104 -6.37 1.73 4.88
CA GLU A 104 -6.43 0.36 4.35
C GLU A 104 -5.24 -0.49 4.85
N VAL A 105 -4.03 0.06 4.87
CA VAL A 105 -2.82 -0.60 5.38
C VAL A 105 -2.95 -0.91 6.87
N VAL A 106 -3.41 0.03 7.69
CA VAL A 106 -3.62 -0.20 9.14
C VAL A 106 -4.68 -1.28 9.37
N HIS A 107 -5.77 -1.27 8.61
CA HIS A 107 -6.78 -2.33 8.64
C HIS A 107 -6.20 -3.71 8.29
N LYS A 108 -5.33 -3.78 7.27
CA LYS A 108 -4.63 -5.02 6.91
C LYS A 108 -3.76 -5.49 8.08
N VAL A 109 -2.93 -4.62 8.66
CA VAL A 109 -2.09 -4.95 9.83
C VAL A 109 -2.91 -5.45 11.02
N VAL A 110 -4.06 -4.85 11.32
CA VAL A 110 -4.98 -5.34 12.37
C VAL A 110 -5.47 -6.76 12.05
N SER A 111 -5.81 -7.02 10.80
CA SER A 111 -6.29 -8.34 10.35
C SER A 111 -5.19 -9.40 10.44
N LEU A 112 -3.95 -9.05 10.10
CA LEU A 112 -2.77 -9.90 10.22
C LEU A 112 -2.43 -10.26 11.68
N SER A 113 -2.73 -9.35 12.60
CA SER A 113 -2.43 -9.52 14.02
C SER A 113 -3.32 -10.55 14.72
N GLY A 114 -4.38 -11.02 14.05
CA GLY A 114 -5.30 -12.03 14.59
C GLY A 114 -5.97 -11.56 15.88
N THR A 115 -6.09 -12.44 16.86
CA THR A 115 -6.80 -12.15 18.11
C THR A 115 -6.04 -11.21 19.07
N ALA A 116 -4.74 -10.97 18.84
CA ALA A 116 -3.95 -10.07 19.68
C ALA A 116 -4.52 -8.64 19.69
N ALA A 117 -5.14 -8.20 18.59
CA ALA A 117 -5.76 -6.88 18.48
C ALA A 117 -7.06 -6.73 19.30
N ILE A 118 -7.59 -7.79 19.92
CA ILE A 118 -8.80 -7.73 20.77
C ILE A 118 -8.48 -7.14 22.16
N TYR A 119 -7.24 -7.29 22.63
CA TYR A 119 -6.84 -6.82 23.94
C TYR A 119 -6.78 -5.30 23.99
N GLN A 120 -7.37 -4.70 25.05
CA GLN A 120 -7.50 -3.25 25.19
C GLN A 120 -6.16 -2.53 25.44
N ASP A 121 -5.14 -3.25 25.88
CA ASP A 121 -3.77 -2.77 26.07
C ASP A 121 -2.91 -2.90 24.80
N HIS A 122 -3.43 -3.54 23.74
CA HIS A 122 -2.78 -3.58 22.44
C HIS A 122 -2.88 -2.20 21.76
N PRO A 123 -1.83 -1.68 21.09
CA PRO A 123 -1.87 -0.35 20.46
C PRO A 123 -2.73 -0.27 19.19
N LEU A 124 -2.99 -1.40 18.54
CA LEU A 124 -3.64 -1.45 17.22
C LEU A 124 -5.07 -0.88 17.17
N PRO A 125 -5.97 -1.12 18.14
CA PRO A 125 -7.28 -0.48 18.16
C PRO A 125 -7.22 1.05 18.15
N ALA A 126 -6.27 1.65 18.88
CA ALA A 126 -6.08 3.10 18.89
C ALA A 126 -5.57 3.59 17.53
N LEU A 127 -4.54 2.94 16.98
CA LEU A 127 -4.00 3.27 15.66
C LEU A 127 -5.04 3.12 14.54
N LEU A 128 -5.90 2.11 14.63
CA LEU A 128 -7.01 1.91 13.71
C LEU A 128 -8.01 3.07 13.78
N GLY A 129 -8.38 3.48 15.00
CA GLY A 129 -9.24 4.64 15.21
C GLY A 129 -8.64 5.91 14.60
N ASP A 130 -7.35 6.17 14.85
CA ASP A 130 -6.64 7.34 14.32
C ASP A 130 -6.56 7.32 12.78
N ALA A 131 -6.31 6.15 12.18
CA ALA A 131 -6.16 6.02 10.74
C ALA A 131 -7.46 6.27 9.96
N LEU A 132 -8.62 6.05 10.59
CA LEU A 132 -9.93 6.31 9.98
C LEU A 132 -10.27 7.80 9.92
N VAL A 133 -9.68 8.65 10.75
CA VAL A 133 -10.10 10.06 10.86
C VAL A 133 -9.70 10.91 9.63
N PRO A 134 -8.44 10.88 9.13
CA PRO A 134 -8.01 11.76 8.05
C PRO A 134 -8.83 11.63 6.76
N GLN A 135 -9.21 10.40 6.38
CA GLN A 135 -9.98 10.14 5.15
C GLN A 135 -11.41 10.75 5.18
N GLU A 136 -11.95 11.04 6.36
CA GLU A 136 -13.26 11.68 6.52
C GLU A 136 -13.18 13.21 6.42
N HIS A 137 -11.97 13.78 6.38
CA HIS A 137 -11.81 15.21 6.18
C HIS A 137 -12.32 15.61 4.78
N ALA A 138 -13.10 16.69 4.69
CA ALA A 138 -13.76 17.09 3.43
C ALA A 138 -12.79 17.21 2.24
N PHE A 139 -11.56 17.67 2.48
CA PHE A 139 -10.50 17.81 1.47
C PHE A 139 -9.68 16.53 1.18
N LEU A 140 -9.96 15.43 1.87
CA LEU A 140 -9.33 14.12 1.65
C LEU A 140 -10.37 13.04 1.28
N SER A 141 -11.64 13.45 1.17
CA SER A 141 -12.76 12.57 0.87
C SER A 141 -12.70 12.00 -0.56
N PRO A 142 -13.46 10.92 -0.84
CA PRO A 142 -13.54 10.34 -2.18
C PRO A 142 -13.91 11.34 -3.29
N ALA A 143 -14.62 12.42 -2.97
CA ALA A 143 -14.97 13.47 -3.92
C ALA A 143 -13.73 14.14 -4.58
N MET A 144 -12.56 14.08 -3.93
CA MET A 144 -11.31 14.60 -4.51
C MET A 144 -10.82 13.76 -5.68
N TYR A 145 -11.14 12.47 -5.75
CA TYR A 145 -10.80 11.63 -6.90
C TYR A 145 -11.56 12.10 -8.14
N ASP A 146 -12.86 12.33 -8.01
CA ASP A 146 -13.70 12.80 -9.12
C ASP A 146 -13.27 14.20 -9.57
N ALA A 147 -13.00 15.10 -8.62
CA ALA A 147 -12.61 16.47 -8.94
C ALA A 147 -11.22 16.57 -9.58
N ALA A 148 -10.24 15.84 -9.05
CA ALA A 148 -8.90 15.77 -9.64
C ALA A 148 -8.94 15.07 -11.00
N GLY A 149 -9.67 13.95 -11.11
CA GLY A 149 -9.84 13.22 -12.36
C GLY A 149 -10.47 14.08 -13.46
N ALA A 150 -11.45 14.93 -13.12
CA ALA A 150 -12.01 15.88 -14.07
C ALA A 150 -10.95 16.87 -14.59
N VAL A 151 -10.14 17.46 -13.70
CA VAL A 151 -9.08 18.39 -14.08
C VAL A 151 -8.01 17.73 -14.95
N LEU A 152 -7.58 16.51 -14.61
CA LEU A 152 -6.62 15.74 -15.39
C LEU A 152 -7.15 15.37 -16.79
N MET A 153 -8.47 15.34 -16.98
CA MET A 153 -9.13 15.14 -18.28
C MET A 153 -9.42 16.45 -19.02
N GLY A 154 -8.94 17.60 -18.52
CA GLY A 154 -9.20 18.92 -19.11
C GLY A 154 -10.61 19.45 -18.88
N LEU A 155 -11.32 18.93 -17.89
CA LEU A 155 -12.67 19.36 -17.49
C LEU A 155 -12.63 20.24 -16.23
N PRO A 156 -13.67 21.06 -15.98
CA PRO A 156 -13.80 21.77 -14.71
C PRO A 156 -13.92 20.79 -13.54
N PRO A 157 -13.39 21.13 -12.35
CA PRO A 157 -13.51 20.30 -11.16
C PRO A 157 -14.97 20.17 -10.70
N THR A 158 -15.30 19.02 -10.12
CA THR A 158 -16.67 18.68 -9.69
C THR A 158 -17.04 19.22 -8.31
N VAL A 159 -16.08 19.78 -7.57
CA VAL A 159 -16.27 20.31 -6.21
C VAL A 159 -15.92 21.80 -6.12
N PRO A 160 -16.63 22.59 -5.30
CA PRO A 160 -16.28 23.98 -5.03
C PRO A 160 -14.90 24.12 -4.38
N ALA A 161 -14.24 25.26 -4.59
CA ALA A 161 -12.91 25.58 -4.03
C ALA A 161 -11.81 24.55 -4.39
N PHE A 162 -11.90 23.95 -5.58
CA PHE A 162 -10.88 23.04 -6.09
C PHE A 162 -9.62 23.73 -6.66
N ARG A 163 -9.71 24.99 -7.05
CA ARG A 163 -8.55 25.77 -7.51
C ARG A 163 -7.80 26.35 -6.32
#